data_AF-A0A7T7CEZ6-F1
#
_entry.id   AF-A0A7T7CEZ6-F1
#
_cell.length_a   1.000
_cell.length_b   1.000
_cell.length_c   1.000
_cell.angle_alpha   90.00
_cell.angle_beta   90.00
_cell.angle_gamma   90.00
#
_symmetry.space_group_name_H-M   'P 1'
#
loop_
_entity.id
_entity.type
_entity.pdbx_description
1 polymer ?
#
loop_
_entity_poly.entity_id
_entity_poly.type
_entity_poly.pdbx_seq_one_letter_code
_entity_poly.pdbx_strand_id
1 'polypeptide(L)' 'MEPSKQDEHLAMKINDYRSFSNIFLLIAAFMSIGWLIPEQAEQMGTIFGLSLWFGLIGASVFCLSLSLKWTREWGNS' A
#
# COMPACT_ATOMS: atom_id res chain seq x y z
N MET A 1 18.21 26.70 9.38
CA MET A 1 18.63 25.90 8.21
C MET A 1 17.37 25.61 7.44
N GLU A 2 17.21 26.21 6.26
CA GLU A 2 16.12 25.83 5.35
C GLU A 2 16.35 24.39 4.88
N PRO A 3 15.30 23.55 4.81
CA PRO A 3 15.43 22.21 4.24
C PRO A 3 15.93 22.34 2.80
N SER A 4 16.87 21.48 2.40
CA SER A 4 17.27 21.46 1.00
C SER A 4 16.09 20.98 0.16
N LYS A 5 15.95 21.45 -1.09
CA LYS A 5 14.91 20.98 -2.03
C LYS A 5 14.92 19.44 -2.19
N GLN A 6 16.05 18.80 -1.89
CA GLN A 6 16.23 17.36 -1.94
C GLN A 6 15.57 16.64 -0.74
N ASP A 7 15.58 17.26 0.44
CA ASP A 7 14.89 16.75 1.64
C ASP A 7 13.37 16.80 1.50
N GLU A 8 12.84 17.90 0.93
CA GLU A 8 11.40 18.03 0.68
C GLU A 8 10.90 16.99 -0.33
N HIS A 9 11.66 16.74 -1.39
CA HIS A 9 11.31 15.75 -2.41
C HIS A 9 11.37 14.31 -1.87
N LEU A 10 12.34 13.99 -1.01
CA LEU A 10 12.42 12.69 -0.33
C LEU A 10 11.27 12.48 0.66
N ALA A 11 10.96 13.50 1.47
CA ALA A 11 9.85 13.45 2.41
C ALA A 11 8.50 13.27 1.69
N MET A 12 8.28 13.99 0.59
CA MET A 12 7.09 13.84 -0.26
C MET A 12 6.97 12.42 -0.82
N LYS A 13 8.07 11.87 -1.37
CA LYS A 13 8.10 10.51 -1.92
C LYS A 13 7.84 9.43 -0.86
N ILE A 14 8.38 9.58 0.35
CA ILE A 14 8.12 8.67 1.48
C ILE A 14 6.65 8.70 1.87
N ASN A 15 6.04 9.90 1.91
CA ASN A 15 4.64 10.09 2.24
C ASN A 15 3.72 9.49 1.17
N ASP A 16 4.06 9.64 -0.11
CA ASP A 16 3.31 9.03 -1.22
C ASP A 16 3.29 7.50 -1.11
N TYR A 17 4.43 6.87 -0.82
CA TYR A 17 4.47 5.41 -0.62
C TYR A 17 3.62 4.95 0.56
N ARG A 18 3.56 5.71 1.66
CA ARG A 18 2.65 5.40 2.78
C ARG A 18 1.19 5.57 2.37
N SER A 19 0.88 6.63 1.65
CA SER A 19 -0.46 6.90 1.14
C SER A 19 -0.94 5.77 0.22
N PHE A 20 -0.13 5.36 -0.76
CA PHE A 20 -0.44 4.24 -1.64
C PHE A 20 -0.61 2.92 -0.88
N SER A 21 0.26 2.63 0.09
CA SER A 21 0.12 1.45 0.95
C SER A 21 -1.22 1.42 1.69
N ASN A 22 -1.62 2.57 2.26
CA ASN A 22 -2.90 2.70 2.96
C ASN A 22 -4.09 2.55 2.00
N ILE A 23 -4.02 3.12 0.80
CA ILE A 23 -5.08 2.99 -0.22
C ILE A 23 -5.25 1.52 -0.61
N PHE A 24 -4.15 0.80 -0.90
CA PHE A 24 -4.23 -0.61 -1.26
C PHE A 24 -4.78 -1.48 -0.13
N LEU A 25 -4.40 -1.19 1.12
CA LEU A 25 -4.97 -1.87 2.30
C LEU A 25 -6.45 -1.59 2.47
N LEU A 26 -6.87 -0.34 2.26
CA LEU A 26 -8.27 0.04 2.36
C LEU A 26 -9.12 -0.70 1.32
N ILE A 27 -8.65 -0.77 0.07
CA ILE A 27 -9.33 -1.51 -1.00
C ILE A 27 -9.38 -3.01 -0.66
N ALA A 28 -8.27 -3.59 -0.19
CA ALA A 28 -8.25 -4.99 0.22
C ALA A 28 -9.23 -5.28 1.37
N ALA A 29 -9.34 -4.36 2.34
CA ALA A 29 -10.29 -4.47 3.45
C ALA A 29 -11.75 -4.39 2.94
N PHE A 30 -12.05 -3.50 2.01
CA PHE A 30 -13.38 -3.43 1.37
C PHE A 30 -13.69 -4.73 0.61
N MET A 31 -12.72 -5.28 -0.12
CA MET A 31 -12.91 -6.56 -0.79
C MET A 31 -13.17 -7.70 0.19
N SER A 32 -12.51 -7.71 1.35
CA SER A 32 -12.77 -8.71 2.39
C SER A 32 -14.22 -8.70 2.89
N ILE A 33 -14.93 -7.57 2.83
CA ILE A 33 -16.37 -7.50 3.16
C ILE A 33 -17.20 -8.31 2.14
N GLY A 34 -16.75 -8.39 0.89
CA GLY A 34 -17.40 -9.20 -0.15
C GLY A 34 -17.50 -10.69 0.17
N TRP A 35 -16.61 -11.22 1.01
CA TRP A 35 -16.71 -12.60 1.52
C TRP A 35 -17.83 -12.81 2.54
N LEU A 36 -18.34 -11.74 3.17
CA LEU A 36 -19.47 -11.82 4.11
C LEU A 36 -20.83 -11.84 3.41
N ILE A 37 -20.88 -11.44 2.14
CA ILE A 37 -22.11 -11.39 1.34
C ILE A 37 -22.19 -12.68 0.52
N PRO A 38 -23.17 -13.57 0.75
CA PRO A 38 -23.21 -14.90 0.12
C PRO A 38 -23.12 -14.88 -1.40
N GLU A 39 -23.81 -13.94 -2.04
CA GLU A 39 -23.82 -13.78 -3.51
C GLU A 39 -22.46 -13.35 -4.06
N GLN A 40 -21.67 -12.61 -3.27
CA GLN A 40 -20.35 -12.13 -3.70
C GLN A 40 -19.20 -13.02 -3.23
N ALA A 41 -19.43 -13.86 -2.22
CA ALA A 41 -18.44 -14.79 -1.69
C ALA A 41 -17.99 -15.80 -2.76
N GLU A 42 -18.89 -16.27 -3.62
CA GLU A 42 -18.52 -17.14 -4.76
C GLU A 42 -17.59 -16.43 -5.75
N GLN A 43 -17.87 -15.17 -6.09
CA GLN A 43 -17.02 -14.38 -6.99
C GLN A 43 -15.67 -14.04 -6.37
N MET A 44 -15.65 -13.68 -5.10
CA MET A 44 -14.42 -13.40 -4.35
C MET A 44 -13.55 -14.65 -4.18
N GLY A 45 -14.16 -15.83 -4.05
CA GLY A 45 -13.46 -17.12 -3.98
C GLY A 45 -12.83 -17.58 -5.30
N THR A 46 -13.08 -16.90 -6.42
CA THR A 46 -12.43 -17.23 -7.69
C THR A 46 -10.93 -16.92 -7.64
N ILE A 47 -10.16 -17.59 -8.51
CA ILE A 47 -8.72 -17.32 -8.67
C ILE A 47 -8.48 -15.84 -8.97
N PHE A 48 -9.36 -15.19 -9.74
CA PHE A 48 -9.24 -13.77 -10.05
C PHE A 48 -9.48 -12.89 -8.81
N GLY A 49 -10.54 -13.15 -8.03
CA GLY A 49 -10.82 -12.43 -6.79
C GLY A 49 -9.69 -12.56 -5.77
N LEU A 50 -9.20 -13.78 -5.55
CA LEU A 50 -8.06 -14.05 -4.67
C LEU A 50 -6.77 -13.39 -5.17
N SER A 51 -6.47 -13.49 -6.47
CA SER A 51 -5.26 -12.88 -7.05
C SER A 51 -5.27 -11.36 -6.90
N LEU A 52 -6.43 -10.73 -7.08
CA LEU A 52 -6.59 -9.29 -6.93
C LEU A 52 -6.46 -8.87 -5.46
N TRP A 53 -7.04 -9.64 -4.54
CA TRP A 53 -6.89 -9.41 -3.10
C TRP A 53 -5.43 -9.55 -2.63
N PHE A 54 -4.77 -10.66 -2.98
CA PHE A 54 -3.35 -10.87 -2.67
C PHE A 54 -2.46 -9.82 -3.34
N GLY A 55 -2.79 -9.41 -4.57
CA GLY A 55 -2.10 -8.35 -5.29
C GLY A 55 -2.15 -7.01 -4.55
N LEU A 56 -3.31 -6.63 -4.02
CA LEU A 56 -3.46 -5.40 -3.22
C LEU A 56 -2.67 -5.45 -1.91
N ILE A 57 -2.73 -6.58 -1.19
CA ILE A 57 -1.94 -6.78 0.03
C ILE A 57 -0.44 -6.72 -0.28
N GLY A 58 0.00 -7.42 -1.33
CA GLY A 58 1.39 -7.44 -1.77
C GLY A 58 1.89 -6.06 -2.20
N ALA A 59 1.11 -5.33 -2.99
CA ALA A 59 1.40 -3.96 -3.41
C ALA A 59 1.51 -3.02 -2.19
N SER A 60 0.64 -3.19 -1.19
CA SER A 60 0.73 -2.41 0.04
C SER A 60 2.02 -2.67 0.81
N VAL A 61 2.36 -3.95 1.02
CA VAL A 61 3.61 -4.33 1.71
C VAL A 61 4.83 -3.82 0.94
N PHE A 62 4.80 -3.88 -0.39
CA PHE A 62 5.86 -3.36 -1.24
C PHE A 62 6.02 -1.84 -1.11
N CYS A 63 4.93 -1.08 -1.18
CA CYS A 63 4.96 0.37 -0.97
C CYS A 63 5.47 0.74 0.42
N LEU A 64 5.02 0.02 1.47
CA LEU A 64 5.47 0.27 2.83
C LEU A 64 6.96 -0.07 3.01
N SER A 65 7.43 -1.14 2.37
CA SER A 65 8.85 -1.50 2.34
C SER A 65 9.71 -0.43 1.65
N LEU A 66 9.23 0.15 0.54
CA LEU A 66 9.89 1.27 -0.13
C LEU A 66 9.89 2.54 0.73
N SER A 67 8.80 2.83 1.43
CA SER A 67 8.72 3.94 2.38
C SER A 67 9.76 3.78 3.50
N LEU A 68 9.87 2.58 4.08
CA LEU A 68 10.84 2.27 5.13
C LEU A 68 12.28 2.34 4.62
N LYS A 69 12.56 1.79 3.44
CA LYS A 69 13.88 1.88 2.80
C LYS A 69 14.30 3.33 2.63
N TRP A 70 13.44 4.18 2.06
CA TRP A 70 13.75 5.60 1.86
C TRP A 70 13.85 6.39 3.15
N THR A 71 13.01 6.08 4.16
CA THR A 71 13.12 6.71 5.49
C THR A 71 14.48 6.42 6.12
N ARG A 72 14.99 5.19 5.99
CA ARG A 72 16.28 4.77 6.53
C ARG A 72 17.46 5.42 5.80
N GLU A 73 17.39 5.54 4.48
CA GLU A 73 18.43 6.22 3.68
C GLU A 73 18.48 7.72 4.02
N TRP A 74 17.33 8.36 4.27
CA TRP A 74 17.26 9.75 4.72
C TRP A 74 17.82 9.95 6.14
N GLY A 75 17.49 9.06 7.09
CA GLY A 75 18.00 9.15 8.47
C GLY A 75 19.50 8.85 8.65
N ASN A 76 20.16 8.32 7.61
CA ASN A 76 21.60 8.03 7.58
C ASN A 76 22.41 9.05 6.76
N SER A 77 21.77 10.06 6.15
CA SER A 77 22.42 11.18 5.43
C SER A 77 22.49 12.41 6.33
#